data_AF-A0A2E8K9U7-F1
#
_entry.id   AF-A0A2E8K9U7-F1
#
_cell.length_a   1.000
_cell.length_b   1.000
_cell.length_c   1.000
_cell.angle_alpha   90.00
_cell.angle_beta   90.00
_cell.angle_gamma   90.00
#
_symmetry.space_group_name_H-M   'P 1'
#
loop_
_entity.id
_entity.type
_entity.pdbx_description
1 polymer ?
#
loop_
_entity_poly.entity_id
_entity_poly.type
_entity_poly.pdbx_seq_one_letter_code
_entity_poly.pdbx_strand_id
1 'polypeptide(L)'
;MLRCCRLCRHFNAGVQGQCEHERAEPPVIKESANFCDFFKPAPGRFSRDSTRKQDGARSDFDALFEGTAEDSTGESSQESAGDAVASDELKSKLDDLFGD
;
A
#
# COMPACT_ATOMS: atom_id res chain seq x y z
N MET A 1 -3.28 12.57 4.58
CA MET A 1 -3.67 12.28 5.97
C MET A 1 -4.79 11.27 5.94
N LEU A 2 -4.59 10.06 6.48
CA LEU A 2 -5.63 9.03 6.52
C LEU A 2 -6.73 9.47 7.50
N ARG A 3 -7.95 9.67 7.00
CA ARG A 3 -9.13 9.91 7.83
C ARG A 3 -9.75 8.55 8.12
N CYS A 4 -9.79 8.14 9.38
CA CYS A 4 -10.61 7.01 9.80
C CYS A 4 -11.47 7.42 10.99
N CYS A 5 -12.62 6.78 11.13
CA CYS A 5 -13.61 7.15 12.13
C CYS A 5 -13.01 7.17 13.55
N ARG A 6 -12.16 6.20 13.87
CA ARG A 6 -11.50 6.08 15.18
C ARG A 6 -10.56 7.22 15.55
N LEU A 7 -10.07 7.95 14.54
CA LEU A 7 -9.20 9.12 14.73
C LEU A 7 -9.99 10.44 14.83
N CYS A 8 -11.32 10.40 14.71
CA CYS A 8 -12.17 11.58 14.92
C CYS A 8 -12.34 11.87 16.41
N ARG A 9 -12.43 13.15 16.80
CA ARG A 9 -12.74 13.56 18.18
C ARG A 9 -14.14 13.15 18.64
N HIS A 10 -15.06 12.96 17.70
CA HIS A 10 -16.45 12.57 17.97
C HIS A 10 -16.64 11.05 18.07
N PHE A 11 -15.57 10.27 17.87
CA PHE A 11 -15.64 8.82 18.04
C PHE A 11 -15.67 8.47 19.53
N ASN A 12 -16.76 7.82 19.94
CA ASN A 12 -16.94 7.27 21.28
C ASN A 12 -17.45 5.83 21.17
N ALA A 13 -16.73 4.86 21.74
CA ALA A 13 -17.10 3.45 21.67
C ALA A 13 -18.33 3.09 22.55
N GLY A 14 -18.72 3.96 23.48
CA GLY A 14 -19.84 3.75 24.40
C GLY A 14 -21.21 4.20 23.88
N VAL A 15 -21.27 4.90 22.74
CA VAL A 15 -22.53 5.35 22.13
C VAL A 15 -22.94 4.46 20.96
N GLN A 16 -24.24 4.33 20.73
CA GLN A 16 -24.78 3.64 19.56
C GLN A 16 -24.28 4.30 18.27
N GLY A 17 -23.85 3.49 17.30
CA GLY A 17 -23.21 3.99 16.06
C GLY A 17 -21.76 4.50 16.22
N GLN A 18 -21.26 4.55 17.46
CA GLN A 18 -19.88 4.92 17.82
C GLN A 18 -19.46 6.33 17.38
N CYS A 19 -20.44 7.23 17.27
CA CYS A 19 -20.24 8.63 16.90
C CYS A 19 -21.19 9.50 17.72
N GLU A 20 -20.66 10.51 18.41
CA GLU A 20 -21.46 11.45 19.22
C GLU A 20 -22.08 12.57 18.39
N HIS A 21 -21.71 12.69 17.11
CA HIS A 21 -22.20 13.73 16.25
C HIS A 21 -23.56 13.34 15.65
N GLU A 22 -24.64 13.93 16.16
CA GLU A 22 -26.04 13.60 15.85
C GLU A 22 -26.37 13.58 14.35
N ARG A 23 -25.80 14.52 13.57
CA ARG A 23 -26.04 14.61 12.12
C ARG A 23 -25.09 13.77 11.27
N ALA A 24 -24.05 13.19 11.85
CA ALA A 24 -23.07 12.43 11.08
C ALA A 24 -23.54 10.99 10.95
N GLU A 25 -23.60 10.48 9.71
CA GLU A 25 -23.78 9.06 9.47
C GLU A 25 -22.42 8.37 9.57
N PRO A 26 -22.16 7.54 10.60
CA PRO A 26 -20.84 7.02 10.81
C PRO A 26 -20.64 5.78 9.91
N PRO A 27 -19.51 5.66 9.18
CA PRO A 27 -19.24 4.53 8.30
C PRO A 27 -19.30 3.20 9.06
N VAL A 28 -19.66 2.12 8.37
CA VAL A 28 -19.73 0.77 8.98
C VAL A 28 -18.36 0.32 9.45
N ILE A 29 -17.34 0.42 8.58
CA ILE A 29 -15.96 0.09 8.90
C ILE A 29 -15.29 1.35 9.45
N LYS A 30 -14.88 1.33 10.72
CA LYS A 30 -14.41 2.54 11.43
C LYS A 30 -12.92 2.81 11.21
N GLU A 31 -12.20 1.78 10.78
CA GLU A 31 -10.76 1.76 10.51
C GLU A 31 -10.42 2.15 9.06
N SER A 32 -11.40 2.11 8.15
CA SER A 32 -11.22 2.45 6.73
C SER A 32 -11.25 3.97 6.48
N ALA A 33 -11.04 4.36 5.23
CA ALA A 33 -11.14 5.74 4.79
C ALA A 33 -12.54 6.31 5.09
N ASN A 34 -12.57 7.40 5.85
CA ASN A 34 -13.77 8.09 6.28
C ASN A 34 -13.99 9.36 5.43
N PHE A 35 -15.19 9.48 4.86
CA PHE A 35 -15.62 10.60 4.00
C PHE A 35 -16.65 11.51 4.68
N CYS A 36 -16.83 11.42 5.99
CA CYS A 36 -17.76 12.27 6.74
C CYS A 36 -17.31 13.73 6.68
N ASP A 37 -18.22 14.62 6.28
CA ASP A 37 -17.98 16.06 6.23
C ASP A 37 -17.71 16.68 7.62
N PHE A 38 -18.23 16.03 8.67
CA PHE A 38 -18.04 16.45 10.06
C PHE A 38 -16.78 15.86 10.70
N PHE A 39 -15.92 15.19 9.93
CA PHE A 39 -14.68 14.63 10.45
C PHE A 39 -13.79 15.72 11.05
N LYS A 40 -13.39 15.54 12.31
CA LYS A 40 -12.45 16.44 12.98
C LYS A 40 -11.38 15.61 13.70
N PRO A 41 -10.10 15.72 13.32
CA PRO A 41 -9.05 14.89 13.88
C PRO A 41 -8.87 15.19 15.37
N ALA A 42 -8.67 14.13 16.16
CA ALA A 42 -8.33 14.25 17.58
C ALA A 42 -6.81 14.22 17.76
N PRO A 43 -6.20 15.22 18.43
CA PRO A 43 -4.78 15.18 18.75
C PRO A 43 -4.48 13.99 19.69
N GLY A 44 -3.35 13.33 19.48
CA GLY A 44 -2.90 12.22 20.33
C GLY A 44 -3.59 10.86 20.14
N ARG A 45 -4.64 10.76 19.31
CA ARG A 45 -5.26 9.46 18.96
C ARG A 45 -4.40 8.63 18.00
N PHE A 46 -3.55 9.29 17.22
CA PHE A 46 -2.57 8.64 16.36
C PHE A 46 -1.24 8.54 17.10
N SER A 47 -0.84 7.32 17.47
CA SER A 47 0.49 7.04 17.99
C SER A 47 1.34 6.39 16.89
N ARG A 48 2.54 6.93 16.67
CA ARG A 48 3.55 6.39 15.73
C ARG A 48 4.40 5.29 16.39
N ASP A 49 3.87 4.55 17.35
CA ASP A 49 4.55 3.39 17.97
C ASP A 49 4.69 2.19 16.99
N SER A 50 4.74 2.48 15.70
CA SER A 50 4.88 1.55 14.58
C SER A 50 6.33 1.25 14.24
N THR A 51 7.31 1.93 14.85
CA THR A 51 8.74 1.71 14.53
C THR A 51 9.13 0.25 14.72
N ARG A 52 8.71 -0.37 15.84
CA ARG A 52 8.98 -1.81 16.09
C ARG A 52 8.34 -2.76 15.08
N LYS A 53 7.18 -2.41 14.51
CA LYS A 53 6.52 -3.23 13.47
C LYS A 53 7.13 -3.03 12.09
N GLN A 54 7.65 -1.84 11.79
CA GLN A 54 8.30 -1.57 10.51
C GLN A 54 9.62 -2.33 10.37
N ASP A 55 10.40 -2.42 11.45
CA ASP A 55 11.70 -3.12 11.41
C ASP A 55 11.51 -4.63 11.26
N GLY A 56 10.54 -5.23 11.96
CA GLY A 56 10.17 -6.64 11.77
C GLY A 56 9.64 -6.94 10.37
N ALA A 57 8.74 -6.10 9.84
CA ALA A 57 8.19 -6.28 8.49
C ALA A 57 9.24 -6.17 7.37
N ARG A 58 10.27 -5.35 7.56
CA ARG A 58 11.41 -5.27 6.63
C ARG A 58 12.22 -6.56 6.65
N SER A 59 12.59 -7.03 7.85
CA SER A 59 13.31 -8.29 8.00
C SER A 59 12.54 -9.49 7.44
N ASP A 60 11.23 -9.56 7.67
CA ASP A 60 10.37 -10.62 7.15
C ASP A 60 10.27 -10.55 5.62
N PHE A 61 10.23 -9.34 5.04
CA PHE A 61 10.22 -9.14 3.60
C PHE A 61 11.54 -9.58 2.96
N ASP A 62 12.68 -9.17 3.52
CA ASP A 62 14.00 -9.54 3.01
C ASP A 62 14.19 -11.07 3.02
N ALA A 63 13.70 -11.74 4.06
CA ALA A 63 13.74 -13.21 4.18
C ALA A 63 12.94 -13.96 3.08
N LEU A 64 11.94 -13.32 2.46
CA LEU A 64 11.19 -13.93 1.34
C LEU A 64 11.99 -13.93 0.03
N PHE A 65 12.96 -13.04 -0.12
CA PHE A 65 13.73 -12.86 -1.35
C PHE A 65 15.20 -13.29 -1.23
N GLU A 66 15.74 -13.45 -0.02
CA GLU A 66 17.12 -13.92 0.22
C GLU A 66 17.39 -15.32 -0.40
N GLY A 67 16.36 -16.16 -0.55
CA GLY A 67 16.46 -17.46 -1.22
C GLY A 67 16.40 -17.44 -2.76
N THR A 68 16.37 -16.26 -3.39
CA THR A 68 16.33 -16.11 -4.87
C THR A 68 17.60 -15.51 -5.48
N ALA A 69 18.64 -15.27 -4.67
CA ALA A 69 19.93 -14.73 -5.12
C ALA A 69 20.93 -15.83 -5.58
N GLU A 70 20.44 -16.90 -6.19
CA GLU A 70 21.26 -17.90 -6.86
C GLU A 70 20.99 -17.88 -8.37
N ASP A 71 20.94 -16.68 -8.99
CA ASP A 71 21.33 -16.44 -10.38
C ASP A 71 21.27 -14.93 -10.67
N SER A 72 22.37 -14.19 -10.44
CA SER A 72 22.68 -12.89 -11.11
C SER A 72 23.91 -12.24 -10.46
N THR A 73 25.09 -12.80 -10.72
CA THR A 73 26.34 -12.02 -10.68
C THR A 73 27.24 -12.48 -11.82
N GLY A 74 27.39 -11.59 -12.81
CA GLY A 74 28.15 -11.70 -14.05
C GLY A 74 27.22 -11.27 -15.19
N GLU A 75 27.36 -10.14 -15.88
CA GLU A 75 28.50 -9.28 -16.21
C GLU A 75 27.97 -7.84 -16.43
N SER A 76 28.69 -6.84 -15.92
CA SER A 76 29.50 -5.88 -16.69
C SER A 76 28.74 -4.99 -17.68
N SER A 77 28.90 -3.70 -17.42
CA SER A 77 28.70 -2.57 -18.33
C SER A 77 29.19 -2.89 -19.75
N GLN A 78 28.31 -2.73 -20.76
CA GLN A 78 28.70 -2.32 -22.10
C GLN A 78 27.47 -1.82 -22.88
N GLU A 79 27.47 -0.54 -23.20
CA GLU A 79 26.79 -0.08 -24.41
C GLU A 79 27.46 -0.76 -25.61
N SER A 80 26.69 -1.43 -26.47
CA SER A 80 27.05 -1.60 -27.87
C SER A 80 25.83 -1.98 -28.70
N ALA A 81 25.61 -1.20 -29.74
CA ALA A 81 24.61 -1.34 -30.78
C ALA A 81 24.39 -2.78 -31.26
N GLY A 82 23.12 -3.20 -31.32
CA GLY A 82 22.74 -4.49 -31.90
C GLY A 82 21.29 -4.94 -31.66
N ASP A 83 20.34 -4.01 -31.53
CA ASP A 83 18.94 -4.33 -31.16
C ASP A 83 17.99 -4.15 -32.34
N ALA A 84 17.99 -5.11 -33.27
CA ALA A 84 17.03 -5.13 -34.37
C ALA A 84 16.41 -6.51 -34.64
N VAL A 85 16.91 -7.57 -34.00
CA VAL A 85 16.45 -8.95 -34.28
C VAL A 85 15.74 -9.58 -33.07
N ALA A 86 16.14 -9.26 -31.83
CA ALA A 86 15.44 -9.76 -30.63
C ALA A 86 14.13 -9.00 -30.34
N SER A 87 14.10 -7.70 -30.65
CA SER A 87 12.94 -6.83 -30.42
C SER A 87 11.75 -7.10 -31.35
N ASP A 88 11.92 -7.84 -32.44
CA ASP A 88 10.87 -8.15 -33.42
C ASP A 88 10.11 -9.44 -33.03
N GLU A 89 10.87 -10.47 -32.65
CA GLU A 89 10.35 -11.74 -32.11
C GLU A 89 9.55 -11.52 -30.81
N LEU A 90 10.00 -10.59 -29.96
CA LEU A 90 9.29 -10.23 -28.74
C LEU A 90 8.00 -9.44 -29.01
N LYS A 91 7.94 -8.68 -30.11
CA LYS A 91 6.72 -7.98 -30.52
C LYS A 91 5.69 -8.96 -31.09
N SER A 92 6.11 -9.87 -31.97
CA SER A 92 5.22 -10.90 -32.52
C SER A 92 4.56 -11.74 -31.43
N LYS A 93 5.33 -12.19 -30.42
CA LYS A 93 4.79 -12.95 -29.29
C LYS A 93 3.82 -12.14 -28.42
N LEU A 94 3.94 -10.82 -28.40
CA LEU A 94 3.06 -9.95 -27.63
C LEU A 94 1.76 -9.69 -28.40
N ASP A 95 1.83 -9.51 -29.73
CA ASP A 95 0.65 -9.39 -30.59
C ASP A 95 -0.20 -10.69 -30.60
N ASP A 96 0.43 -11.87 -30.61
CA ASP A 96 -0.28 -13.16 -30.52
C ASP A 96 -1.02 -13.37 -29.17
N LEU A 97 -0.57 -12.71 -28.10
CA LEU A 97 -1.16 -12.83 -26.76
C LEU A 97 -2.29 -11.83 -26.50
N PHE A 98 -2.31 -10.71 -27.21
CA PHE A 98 -3.20 -9.58 -26.91
C PHE A 98 -4.00 -9.05 -28.12
N GLY A 99 -3.88 -9.67 -29.30
CA GLY A 99 -4.74 -9.40 -30.45
C GLY A 99 -6.13 -10.04 -30.31
N ASP A 100 -7.19 -9.26 -30.57
CA ASP A 100 -8.63 -9.64 -30.52
C ASP A 100 -9.03 -10.73 -31.53
#